data_AF-A0ABC8Y496-F1
#
_entry.id   AF-A0ABC8Y496-F1
#
_cell.length_a   1.000
_cell.length_b   1.000
_cell.length_c   1.000
_cell.angle_alpha   90.00
_cell.angle_beta   90.00
_cell.angle_gamma   90.00
#
_symmetry.space_group_name_H-M   'P 1'
#
loop_
_entity.id
_entity.type
_entity.pdbx_description
1 polymer ?
#
loop_
_entity_poly.entity_id
_entity_poly.type
_entity_poly.pdbx_seq_one_letter_code
_entity_poly.pdbx_strand_id
1 'polypeptide(L)'
;MERGAAAALGCALRSPSPSPSPAPQWRPLLRCPRRDPPVPPRTLLPPARLFRHLDMKKGQSRNSFKTFSSSGHSGVRQNYDNLVNDKLLIDCGEDQDCVLGGIVALGKFDALHIGHRELAMHASKAGTPFLLSFVGMAEVLGWTYRPPIVAQCDRKRVLSSWAPYCRNVVPLEYQVEFSKVRSLSPRQFVERLSKDLRIKGVVAGENYRFGYKASGDAAELVKLCEEFGLSAFIVRSVMDTAKRSHNGVAATINSSDKGQVSSSRVRHALAIGDMEYVSELLGRKHRLVLMVNQKCLHERKRIVLPNSCMLNMPPAEGLYENCDLVNGGYIGPCRVIINSDTIIIEIKDENSLSPNPIEEVRQLGIEFG
;
A
#
# COMPACT_ATOMS: atom_id res chain seq x y z
N MET A 1 48.27 -18.12 -15.61
CA MET A 1 49.42 -18.90 -16.12
C MET A 1 48.86 -20.07 -16.89
N GLU A 2 49.47 -20.33 -18.05
CA GLU A 2 48.96 -21.11 -19.18
C GLU A 2 48.65 -22.59 -18.92
N ARG A 3 47.76 -23.11 -19.77
CA ARG A 3 47.59 -24.48 -20.33
C ARG A 3 46.08 -24.66 -20.58
N GLY A 4 45.56 -25.13 -21.71
CA GLY A 4 46.10 -25.69 -22.94
C GLY A 4 44.90 -26.08 -23.80
N ALA A 5 45.11 -26.12 -25.12
CA ALA A 5 44.10 -26.40 -26.14
C ALA A 5 43.57 -27.84 -26.11
N ALA A 6 42.32 -28.03 -26.58
CA ALA A 6 41.93 -29.15 -27.44
C ALA A 6 40.56 -28.89 -28.09
N ALA A 7 40.56 -28.86 -29.42
CA ALA A 7 39.38 -28.85 -30.27
C ALA A 7 38.83 -30.27 -30.45
N ALA A 8 37.52 -30.40 -30.62
CA ALA A 8 36.90 -31.57 -31.24
C ALA A 8 35.68 -31.12 -32.08
N LEU A 9 35.81 -31.35 -33.39
CA LEU A 9 34.76 -31.33 -34.41
C LEU A 9 33.77 -32.48 -34.18
N GLY A 10 32.51 -32.30 -34.54
CA GLY A 10 31.55 -33.41 -34.58
C GLY A 10 30.14 -33.06 -35.05
N CYS A 11 29.94 -33.17 -36.37
CA CYS A 11 28.71 -33.55 -37.08
C CYS A 11 27.39 -32.79 -36.87
N ALA A 12 26.99 -32.12 -37.96
CA ALA A 12 25.63 -31.75 -38.28
C ALA A 12 24.74 -32.99 -38.50
N LEU A 13 23.58 -33.02 -37.85
CA LEU A 13 22.42 -33.79 -38.28
C LEU A 13 21.22 -32.83 -38.37
N ARG A 14 20.73 -32.67 -39.60
CA ARG A 14 19.48 -31.98 -39.92
C ARG A 14 18.31 -32.79 -39.36
N SER A 15 17.46 -32.14 -38.58
CA SER A 15 16.13 -32.64 -38.22
C SER A 15 15.08 -31.75 -38.90
N PRO A 16 14.02 -32.32 -39.51
CA PRO A 16 13.06 -31.59 -40.32
C PRO A 16 12.10 -30.74 -39.46
N SER A 17 11.73 -29.59 -40.01
CA SER A 17 10.73 -28.65 -39.52
C SER A 17 9.34 -29.28 -39.37
N PRO A 18 8.63 -29.07 -38.25
CA PRO A 18 7.23 -29.44 -38.14
C PRO A 18 6.32 -28.40 -38.83
N SER A 19 5.45 -28.90 -39.70
CA SER A 19 4.35 -28.17 -40.36
C SER A 19 3.32 -27.63 -39.37
N PRO A 20 2.63 -26.51 -39.66
CA PRO A 20 1.68 -25.89 -38.76
C PRO A 20 0.35 -26.67 -38.70
N SER A 21 -0.07 -27.03 -37.49
CA SER A 21 -1.40 -27.59 -37.23
C SER A 21 -2.50 -26.52 -37.36
N PRO A 22 -3.69 -26.84 -37.89
CA PRO A 22 -4.75 -25.87 -38.11
C PRO A 22 -5.44 -25.45 -36.81
N ALA A 23 -5.81 -24.17 -36.72
CA ALA A 23 -6.56 -23.59 -35.62
C ALA A 23 -7.98 -24.20 -35.48
N PRO A 24 -8.49 -24.40 -34.25
CA PRO A 24 -9.85 -24.90 -34.07
C PRO A 24 -10.88 -23.80 -34.40
N GLN A 25 -11.75 -24.08 -35.36
CA GLN A 25 -12.92 -23.27 -35.71
C GLN A 25 -13.97 -23.33 -34.60
N TRP A 26 -14.30 -22.18 -34.02
CA TRP A 26 -15.42 -22.04 -33.09
C TRP A 26 -16.72 -21.83 -33.88
N ARG A 27 -17.70 -22.72 -33.69
CA ARG A 27 -19.06 -22.54 -34.21
C ARG A 27 -19.80 -21.44 -33.40
N PRO A 28 -20.65 -20.60 -34.03
CA PRO A 28 -21.43 -19.62 -33.30
C PRO A 28 -22.56 -20.32 -32.54
N LEU A 29 -22.62 -20.14 -31.22
CA LEU A 29 -23.78 -20.55 -30.43
C LEU A 29 -24.93 -19.56 -30.63
N LEU A 30 -26.12 -20.15 -30.76
CA LEU A 30 -27.42 -19.55 -31.00
C LEU A 30 -27.76 -18.46 -29.96
N ARG A 31 -28.37 -17.37 -30.44
CA ARG A 31 -28.99 -16.30 -29.63
C ARG A 31 -30.08 -16.89 -28.72
N CYS A 32 -29.93 -16.75 -27.41
CA CYS A 32 -31.04 -16.86 -26.47
C CYS A 32 -31.85 -15.53 -26.43
N PRO A 33 -33.17 -15.56 -26.19
CA PRO A 33 -34.01 -14.36 -26.14
C PRO A 33 -33.73 -13.53 -24.88
N ARG A 34 -33.79 -12.19 -25.03
CA ARG A 34 -33.70 -11.23 -23.92
C ARG A 34 -34.87 -11.45 -22.95
N ARG A 35 -34.56 -11.64 -21.66
CA ARG A 35 -35.51 -11.42 -20.56
C ARG A 35 -35.21 -10.06 -19.96
N ASP A 36 -36.23 -9.22 -19.85
CA ASP A 36 -36.14 -7.92 -19.18
C ASP A 36 -35.87 -8.09 -17.67
N PRO A 37 -35.12 -7.18 -17.04
CA PRO A 37 -34.85 -7.23 -15.62
C PRO A 37 -36.10 -6.85 -14.78
N PRO A 38 -36.28 -7.43 -13.59
CA PRO A 38 -37.40 -7.11 -12.72
C PRO A 38 -37.23 -5.73 -12.05
N VAL A 39 -38.35 -5.01 -11.92
CA VAL A 39 -38.47 -3.70 -11.27
C VAL A 39 -38.23 -3.83 -9.75
N PRO A 40 -37.43 -2.96 -9.11
CA PRO A 40 -37.23 -2.99 -7.66
C PRO A 40 -38.44 -2.39 -6.90
N PRO A 41 -38.78 -2.91 -5.70
CA PRO A 41 -39.87 -2.38 -4.89
C PRO A 41 -39.50 -1.04 -4.24
N ARG A 42 -40.47 -0.12 -4.18
CA ARG A 42 -40.38 1.18 -3.48
C ARG A 42 -40.18 0.97 -1.98
N THR A 43 -39.08 1.48 -1.44
CA THR A 43 -38.84 1.60 0.01
C THR A 43 -39.31 2.97 0.51
N LEU A 44 -40.20 2.94 1.51
CA LEU A 44 -40.61 4.09 2.31
C LEU A 44 -39.49 4.43 3.32
N LEU A 45 -39.03 5.68 3.31
CA LEU A 45 -38.08 6.21 4.30
C LEU A 45 -38.77 6.51 5.65
N PRO A 46 -38.19 6.14 6.80
CA PRO A 46 -38.65 6.63 8.10
C PRO A 46 -38.08 8.02 8.44
N PRO A 47 -38.73 8.80 9.31
CA PRO A 47 -38.42 10.22 9.52
C PRO A 47 -37.16 10.46 10.37
N ALA A 48 -36.50 11.58 10.08
CA ALA A 48 -35.28 12.08 10.71
C ALA A 48 -35.46 12.40 12.21
N ARG A 49 -34.51 11.97 13.04
CA ARG A 49 -34.39 12.40 14.45
C ARG A 49 -33.43 13.57 14.54
N LEU A 50 -33.93 14.70 15.05
CA LEU A 50 -33.16 15.86 15.49
C LEU A 50 -32.24 15.48 16.66
N PHE A 51 -30.94 15.77 16.54
CA PHE A 51 -30.03 15.84 17.68
C PHE A 51 -30.04 17.27 18.24
N ARG A 52 -30.42 17.42 19.52
CA ARG A 52 -30.27 18.65 20.30
C ARG A 52 -28.88 18.69 20.94
N HIS A 53 -28.25 19.86 20.88
CA HIS A 53 -27.07 20.27 21.66
C HIS A 53 -27.31 20.14 23.16
N LEU A 54 -26.29 19.68 23.89
CA LEU A 54 -26.18 19.83 25.35
C LEU A 54 -24.79 20.33 25.70
N ASP A 55 -24.79 21.51 26.32
CA ASP A 55 -23.69 22.28 26.88
C ASP A 55 -22.96 21.55 28.03
N MET A 56 -21.64 21.77 28.10
CA MET A 56 -20.82 21.45 29.26
C MET A 56 -20.93 22.53 30.34
N LYS A 57 -21.19 22.12 31.59
CA LYS A 57 -20.86 22.90 32.79
C LYS A 57 -20.11 22.07 33.83
N LYS A 58 -19.10 22.73 34.41
CA LYS A 58 -18.20 22.33 35.50
C LYS A 58 -18.94 22.00 36.80
N GLY A 59 -18.35 21.13 37.63
CA GLY A 59 -18.68 21.00 39.05
C GLY A 59 -17.72 20.06 39.80
N GLN A 60 -17.09 20.57 40.86
CA GLN A 60 -16.11 19.94 41.74
C GLN A 60 -16.73 18.97 42.77
N SER A 61 -15.92 18.07 43.33
CA SER A 61 -15.74 17.78 44.79
C SER A 61 -15.27 16.32 44.99
N ARG A 62 -14.03 16.04 45.42
CA ARG A 62 -13.47 15.97 46.79
C ARG A 62 -13.97 14.79 47.66
N ASN A 63 -13.01 13.91 48.01
CA ASN A 63 -12.81 13.16 49.28
C ASN A 63 -13.90 12.15 49.71
N SER A 64 -13.67 11.02 50.40
CA SER A 64 -12.52 10.33 51.02
C SER A 64 -13.10 9.18 51.88
N PHE A 65 -12.25 8.21 52.29
CA PHE A 65 -12.41 7.28 53.44
C PHE A 65 -13.48 6.17 53.32
N LYS A 66 -13.40 4.97 53.95
CA LYS A 66 -12.42 4.21 54.75
C LYS A 66 -12.95 2.75 54.82
N THR A 67 -12.04 1.79 54.76
CA THR A 67 -11.95 0.50 55.53
C THR A 67 -13.17 -0.08 56.25
N PHE A 68 -13.41 -1.41 56.14
CA PHE A 68 -13.17 -2.41 57.20
C PHE A 68 -13.40 -3.88 56.73
N SER A 69 -12.86 -4.80 57.54
CA SER A 69 -12.72 -6.28 57.53
C SER A 69 -14.00 -7.11 57.29
N SER A 70 -14.06 -8.46 57.20
CA SER A 70 -13.26 -9.58 57.71
C SER A 70 -13.68 -10.92 57.06
N SER A 71 -12.90 -11.97 57.36
CA SER A 71 -13.29 -13.40 57.53
C SER A 71 -13.68 -14.27 56.32
N GLY A 72 -12.67 -15.04 55.89
CA GLY A 72 -12.61 -16.45 55.46
C GLY A 72 -13.86 -17.22 55.04
N HIS A 73 -13.74 -17.94 53.90
CA HIS A 73 -14.06 -19.36 53.79
C HIS A 73 -13.25 -19.98 52.65
N SER A 74 -12.72 -21.17 52.91
CA SER A 74 -11.98 -22.05 52.01
C SER A 74 -12.83 -22.51 50.83
N GLY A 75 -12.38 -22.18 49.63
CA GLY A 75 -12.90 -22.71 48.38
C GLY A 75 -11.80 -22.62 47.34
N VAL A 76 -11.49 -23.74 46.70
CA VAL A 76 -10.52 -23.86 45.62
C VAL A 76 -10.88 -22.85 44.52
N ARG A 77 -10.25 -21.67 44.53
CA ARG A 77 -10.27 -20.73 43.41
C ARG A 77 -9.32 -21.29 42.37
N GLN A 78 -9.87 -22.01 41.39
CA GLN A 78 -9.24 -22.03 40.08
C GLN A 78 -9.10 -20.57 39.64
N ASN A 79 -7.86 -20.16 39.36
CA ASN A 79 -7.52 -18.83 38.88
C ASN A 79 -8.23 -18.57 37.53
N TYR A 80 -9.45 -18.02 37.61
CA TYR A 80 -10.15 -17.38 36.49
C TYR A 80 -9.66 -15.94 36.26
N ASP A 81 -8.56 -15.53 36.89
CA ASP A 81 -8.00 -14.17 36.78
C ASP A 81 -6.93 -14.04 35.67
N ASN A 82 -6.73 -15.07 34.83
CA ASN A 82 -5.85 -15.00 33.64
C ASN A 82 -6.61 -14.86 32.30
N LEU A 83 -7.93 -14.65 32.32
CA LEU A 83 -8.81 -14.63 31.13
C LEU A 83 -9.26 -13.23 30.71
N VAL A 84 -8.62 -12.17 31.21
CA VAL A 84 -8.91 -10.78 30.80
C VAL A 84 -7.60 -10.06 30.49
N ASN A 85 -6.99 -10.40 29.35
CA ASN A 85 -6.14 -9.51 28.54
C ASN A 85 -5.73 -10.20 27.21
N ASP A 86 -6.68 -10.80 26.49
CA ASP A 86 -6.48 -11.14 25.08
C ASP A 86 -6.50 -9.85 24.26
N LYS A 87 -5.41 -9.07 24.34
CA LYS A 87 -5.14 -8.05 23.34
C LYS A 87 -4.91 -8.78 22.02
N LEU A 88 -5.73 -8.48 21.02
CA LEU A 88 -5.54 -8.95 19.65
C LEU A 88 -4.07 -8.71 19.25
N LEU A 89 -3.39 -9.74 18.75
CA LEU A 89 -2.00 -9.60 18.34
C LEU A 89 -1.94 -8.69 17.09
N ILE A 90 -3.00 -8.74 16.29
CA ILE A 90 -3.29 -7.80 15.21
C ILE A 90 -4.49 -6.94 15.63
N ASP A 91 -4.20 -5.72 16.06
CA ASP A 91 -5.19 -4.75 16.54
C ASP A 91 -5.36 -3.62 15.52
N CYS A 92 -6.57 -3.47 14.96
CA CYS A 92 -6.92 -2.39 14.04
C CYS A 92 -7.54 -1.18 14.76
N GLY A 93 -7.58 -1.17 16.10
CA GLY A 93 -8.09 -0.07 16.90
C GLY A 93 -9.60 0.18 16.71
N GLU A 94 -9.99 1.45 16.61
CA GLU A 94 -11.40 1.87 16.43
C GLU A 94 -12.02 1.35 15.13
N ASP A 95 -11.20 0.98 14.15
CA ASP A 95 -11.63 0.49 12.85
C ASP A 95 -11.73 -1.05 12.78
N GLN A 96 -11.67 -1.77 13.92
CA GLN A 96 -11.76 -3.23 13.94
C GLN A 96 -13.01 -3.75 13.22
N ASP A 97 -14.13 -3.04 13.30
CA ASP A 97 -15.37 -3.40 12.61
C ASP A 97 -15.27 -3.28 11.08
N CYS A 98 -14.38 -2.43 10.57
CA CYS A 98 -14.20 -2.22 9.13
C CYS A 98 -13.47 -3.38 8.45
N VAL A 99 -12.72 -4.21 9.20
CA VAL A 99 -12.02 -5.39 8.67
C VAL A 99 -12.81 -6.68 8.84
N LEU A 100 -13.83 -6.69 9.69
CA LEU A 100 -14.67 -7.87 9.94
C LEU A 100 -15.29 -8.38 8.64
N GLY A 101 -14.99 -9.63 8.32
CA GLY A 101 -15.47 -10.27 7.10
C GLY A 101 -14.95 -9.67 5.80
N GLY A 102 -13.95 -8.79 5.84
CA GLY A 102 -13.29 -8.23 4.68
C GLY A 102 -12.35 -9.22 3.99
N ILE A 103 -11.78 -8.78 2.86
CA ILE A 103 -10.76 -9.51 2.11
C ILE A 103 -9.44 -8.73 2.20
N VAL A 104 -8.43 -9.34 2.81
CA VAL A 104 -7.15 -8.69 3.10
C VAL A 104 -6.15 -8.88 1.97
N ALA A 105 -5.61 -7.79 1.43
CA ALA A 105 -4.41 -7.82 0.60
C ALA A 105 -3.17 -7.79 1.50
N LEU A 106 -2.28 -8.77 1.38
CA LEU A 106 -1.08 -8.92 2.21
C LEU A 106 0.16 -8.37 1.50
N GLY A 107 0.97 -7.56 2.19
CA GLY A 107 2.19 -7.00 1.59
C GLY A 107 2.86 -5.90 2.41
N LYS A 108 4.02 -5.43 1.94
CA LYS A 108 4.73 -4.29 2.55
C LYS A 108 4.14 -2.94 2.11
N PHE A 109 3.57 -2.87 0.90
CA PHE A 109 2.84 -1.71 0.37
C PHE A 109 3.61 -0.37 0.40
N ASP A 110 4.94 -0.40 0.26
CA ASP A 110 5.82 0.77 0.34
C ASP A 110 5.51 1.81 -0.77
N ALA A 111 5.49 1.37 -2.04
CA ALA A 111 5.23 2.26 -3.18
C ALA A 111 3.74 2.53 -3.49
N LEU A 112 2.83 1.66 -3.01
CA LEU A 112 1.45 1.60 -3.52
C LEU A 112 1.43 1.64 -5.07
N HIS A 113 2.22 0.80 -5.74
CA HIS A 113 2.32 0.75 -7.22
C HIS A 113 1.19 -0.04 -7.86
N ILE A 114 1.15 -0.13 -9.20
CA ILE A 114 0.08 -0.82 -9.93
C ILE A 114 -0.09 -2.30 -9.54
N GLY A 115 1.00 -2.99 -9.19
CA GLY A 115 0.94 -4.35 -8.63
C GLY A 115 0.17 -4.44 -7.29
N HIS A 116 0.28 -3.44 -6.41
CA HIS A 116 -0.49 -3.41 -5.17
C HIS A 116 -1.97 -3.08 -5.44
N ARG A 117 -2.24 -2.20 -6.42
CA ARG A 117 -3.60 -1.90 -6.86
C ARG A 117 -4.29 -3.16 -7.39
N GLU A 118 -3.60 -4.03 -8.13
CA GLU A 118 -4.16 -5.32 -8.57
C GLU A 118 -4.56 -6.24 -7.41
N LEU A 119 -3.77 -6.30 -6.34
CA LEU A 119 -4.16 -7.06 -5.14
C LEU A 119 -5.46 -6.51 -4.52
N ALA A 120 -5.56 -5.17 -4.40
CA ALA A 120 -6.77 -4.52 -3.88
C ALA A 120 -7.99 -4.74 -4.81
N MET A 121 -7.78 -4.69 -6.13
CA MET A 121 -8.82 -5.00 -7.12
C MET A 121 -9.31 -6.43 -6.97
N HIS A 122 -8.42 -7.41 -6.82
CA HIS A 122 -8.79 -8.80 -6.56
C HIS A 122 -9.53 -8.97 -5.22
N ALA A 123 -9.11 -8.27 -4.17
CA ALA A 123 -9.81 -8.28 -2.89
C ALA A 123 -11.24 -7.73 -3.03
N SER A 124 -11.39 -6.62 -3.75
CA SER A 124 -12.70 -6.00 -4.04
C SER A 124 -13.64 -6.93 -4.82
N LYS A 125 -13.08 -7.91 -5.56
CA LYS A 125 -13.86 -8.89 -6.31
C LYS A 125 -14.60 -9.87 -5.40
N ALA A 126 -14.03 -10.18 -4.23
CA ALA A 126 -14.54 -11.16 -3.28
C ALA A 126 -15.23 -10.55 -2.04
N GLY A 127 -15.01 -9.28 -1.73
CA GLY A 127 -15.62 -8.60 -0.59
C GLY A 127 -15.06 -7.19 -0.38
N THR A 128 -15.24 -6.63 0.83
CA THR A 128 -14.68 -5.31 1.18
C THR A 128 -13.15 -5.39 1.22
N PRO A 129 -12.42 -4.65 0.35
CA PRO A 129 -10.98 -4.73 0.27
C PRO A 129 -10.31 -3.90 1.37
N PHE A 130 -9.26 -4.44 1.97
CA PHE A 130 -8.32 -3.66 2.76
C PHE A 130 -6.90 -4.22 2.64
N LEU A 131 -5.91 -3.40 2.94
CA LEU A 131 -4.50 -3.75 2.92
C LEU A 131 -4.01 -3.96 4.35
N LEU A 132 -3.24 -5.03 4.56
CA LEU A 132 -2.50 -5.24 5.79
C LEU A 132 -1.00 -5.07 5.50
N SER A 133 -0.50 -3.92 5.93
CA SER A 133 0.88 -3.47 5.74
C SER A 133 1.74 -3.80 6.96
N PHE A 134 3.05 -4.03 6.73
CA PHE A 134 4.01 -4.29 7.80
C PHE A 134 5.02 -3.14 7.92
N VAL A 135 5.07 -2.49 9.08
CA VAL A 135 5.95 -1.35 9.39
C VAL A 135 7.07 -1.77 10.36
N GLY A 136 8.08 -0.92 10.55
CA GLY A 136 9.22 -1.21 11.45
C GLY A 136 10.19 -2.30 10.96
N MET A 137 9.98 -2.87 9.76
CA MET A 137 10.80 -3.99 9.26
C MET A 137 12.29 -3.65 9.15
N ALA A 138 12.63 -2.44 8.72
CA ALA A 138 14.03 -2.03 8.56
C ALA A 138 14.76 -1.99 9.90
N GLU A 139 14.14 -1.41 10.94
CA GLU A 139 14.69 -1.34 12.29
C GLU A 139 14.89 -2.74 12.88
N VAL A 140 13.86 -3.59 12.78
CA VAL A 140 13.88 -4.97 13.29
C VAL A 140 14.91 -5.85 12.58
N LEU A 141 15.25 -5.54 11.31
CA LEU A 141 16.24 -6.28 10.52
C LEU A 141 17.63 -5.61 10.47
N GLY A 142 17.82 -4.44 11.08
CA GLY A 142 19.06 -3.68 11.00
C GLY A 142 19.36 -3.17 9.58
N TRP A 143 18.35 -2.95 8.75
CA TRP A 143 18.51 -2.35 7.43
C TRP A 143 18.70 -0.83 7.53
N THR A 144 19.50 -0.28 6.61
CA THR A 144 19.62 1.17 6.48
C THR A 144 18.24 1.79 6.27
N TYR A 145 17.94 2.83 7.05
CA TYR A 145 16.71 3.59 6.88
C TYR A 145 16.62 4.13 5.46
N ARG A 146 15.43 4.01 4.87
CA ARG A 146 15.09 4.62 3.59
C ARG A 146 13.77 5.35 3.75
N PRO A 147 13.66 6.61 3.29
CA PRO A 147 12.38 7.31 3.29
C PRO A 147 11.31 6.48 2.59
N PRO A 148 10.04 6.53 3.03
CA PRO A 148 8.96 5.85 2.34
C PRO A 148 8.79 6.44 0.93
N ILE A 149 8.26 5.66 -0.01
CA ILE A 149 7.98 6.20 -1.36
C ILE A 149 6.73 7.10 -1.31
N VAL A 150 5.72 6.71 -0.54
CA VAL A 150 4.50 7.49 -0.29
C VAL A 150 4.51 8.00 1.14
N ALA A 151 4.41 9.32 1.33
CA ALA A 151 4.35 9.92 2.66
C ALA A 151 3.12 9.39 3.42
N GLN A 152 3.24 9.16 4.74
CA GLN A 152 2.17 8.58 5.55
C GLN A 152 0.86 9.39 5.44
N CYS A 153 0.95 10.71 5.43
CA CYS A 153 -0.20 11.61 5.29
C CYS A 153 -0.87 11.53 3.90
N ASP A 154 -0.16 11.09 2.87
CA ASP A 154 -0.64 11.03 1.49
C ASP A 154 -1.20 9.65 1.11
N ARG A 155 -0.99 8.62 1.93
CA ARG A 155 -1.44 7.24 1.64
C ARG A 155 -2.94 7.17 1.41
N LYS A 156 -3.77 7.84 2.24
CA LYS A 156 -5.24 7.88 2.08
C LYS A 156 -5.67 8.43 0.71
N ARG A 157 -4.99 9.46 0.21
CA ARG A 157 -5.24 10.01 -1.13
C ARG A 157 -4.94 8.97 -2.21
N VAL A 158 -3.80 8.29 -2.12
CA VAL A 158 -3.43 7.24 -3.08
C VAL A 158 -4.45 6.11 -3.06
N LEU A 159 -4.87 5.64 -1.89
CA LEU A 159 -5.89 4.59 -1.76
C LEU A 159 -7.25 5.06 -2.29
N SER A 160 -7.63 6.32 -2.06
CA SER A 160 -8.87 6.89 -2.61
C SER A 160 -8.88 6.89 -4.14
N SER A 161 -7.73 7.11 -4.77
CA SER A 161 -7.59 7.03 -6.23
C SER A 161 -7.84 5.62 -6.79
N TRP A 162 -7.84 4.58 -5.94
CA TRP A 162 -8.10 3.20 -6.36
C TRP A 162 -9.58 2.82 -6.34
N ALA A 163 -10.46 3.66 -5.77
CA ALA A 163 -11.89 3.35 -5.67
C ALA A 163 -12.53 2.98 -7.03
N PRO A 164 -12.28 3.70 -8.14
CA PRO A 164 -12.86 3.33 -9.45
C PRO A 164 -12.46 1.93 -9.93
N TYR A 165 -11.28 1.45 -9.52
CA TYR A 165 -10.78 0.12 -9.84
C TYR A 165 -11.31 -0.95 -8.87
N CYS A 166 -11.70 -0.54 -7.67
CA CYS A 166 -12.14 -1.40 -6.57
C CYS A 166 -13.67 -1.32 -6.36
N ARG A 167 -14.44 -1.31 -7.45
CA ARG A 167 -15.92 -1.25 -7.43
C ARG A 167 -16.48 -0.07 -6.64
N ASN A 168 -15.83 1.09 -6.75
CA ASN A 168 -16.14 2.33 -6.05
C ASN A 168 -16.02 2.25 -4.53
N VAL A 169 -15.27 1.27 -4.01
CA VAL A 169 -14.90 1.18 -2.59
C VAL A 169 -13.46 1.63 -2.42
N VAL A 170 -13.22 2.58 -1.52
CA VAL A 170 -11.86 2.98 -1.14
C VAL A 170 -11.26 1.86 -0.27
N PRO A 171 -10.15 1.22 -0.69
CA PRO A 171 -9.48 0.25 0.17
C PRO A 171 -8.92 0.95 1.40
N LEU A 172 -9.15 0.38 2.59
CA LEU A 172 -8.49 0.82 3.82
C LEU A 172 -7.11 0.19 3.95
N GLU A 173 -6.24 0.76 4.78
CA GLU A 173 -4.95 0.18 5.11
C GLU A 173 -4.74 0.15 6.62
N TYR A 174 -4.30 -1.01 7.11
CA TYR A 174 -3.89 -1.20 8.49
C TYR A 174 -2.42 -1.57 8.54
N GLN A 175 -1.68 -0.87 9.40
CA GLN A 175 -0.25 -1.07 9.58
C GLN A 175 0.00 -1.87 10.86
N VAL A 176 0.66 -3.00 10.71
CA VAL A 176 1.06 -3.88 11.81
C VAL A 176 2.56 -3.76 12.01
N GLU A 177 2.96 -3.55 13.26
CA GLU A 177 4.36 -3.60 13.65
C GLU A 177 4.96 -4.96 13.33
N PHE A 178 5.99 -5.00 12.49
CA PHE A 178 6.61 -6.25 12.06
C PHE A 178 7.17 -7.04 13.24
N SER A 179 7.63 -6.38 14.31
CA SER A 179 8.09 -7.01 15.54
C SER A 179 7.05 -7.94 16.18
N LYS A 180 5.75 -7.59 16.09
CA LYS A 180 4.66 -8.39 16.67
C LYS A 180 4.40 -9.68 15.91
N VAL A 181 4.64 -9.70 14.59
CA VAL A 181 4.31 -10.83 13.72
C VAL A 181 5.54 -11.63 13.26
N ARG A 182 6.75 -11.09 13.42
CA ARG A 182 8.00 -11.67 12.91
C ARG A 182 8.25 -13.10 13.37
N SER A 183 7.91 -13.43 14.61
CA SER A 183 8.17 -14.74 15.22
C SER A 183 7.09 -15.77 14.95
N LEU A 184 5.97 -15.39 14.32
CA LEU A 184 4.86 -16.29 14.04
C LEU A 184 5.24 -17.31 12.98
N SER A 185 4.91 -18.58 13.19
CA SER A 185 4.91 -19.57 12.11
C SER A 185 3.87 -19.20 11.05
N PRO A 186 3.97 -19.74 9.82
CA PRO A 186 2.93 -19.58 8.80
C PRO A 186 1.52 -19.89 9.34
N ARG A 187 1.37 -21.01 10.06
CA ARG A 187 0.09 -21.42 10.68
C ARG A 187 -0.41 -20.37 11.68
N GLN A 188 0.45 -19.94 12.60
CA GLN A 188 0.07 -18.95 13.60
C GLN A 188 -0.33 -17.63 12.95
N PHE A 189 0.37 -17.20 11.89
CA PHE A 189 0.02 -15.99 11.18
C PHE A 189 -1.40 -16.06 10.57
N VAL A 190 -1.72 -17.15 9.85
CA VAL A 190 -3.07 -17.33 9.26
C VAL A 190 -4.13 -17.50 10.34
N GLU A 191 -3.82 -18.18 11.44
CA GLU A 191 -4.71 -18.29 12.59
C GLU A 191 -5.06 -16.91 13.15
N ARG A 192 -4.10 -16.00 13.28
CA ARG A 192 -4.34 -14.61 13.74
C ARG A 192 -5.18 -13.82 12.75
N LEU A 193 -4.95 -13.98 11.44
CA LEU A 193 -5.84 -13.38 10.44
C LEU A 193 -7.29 -13.86 10.61
N SER A 194 -7.49 -15.16 10.82
CA SER A 194 -8.82 -15.75 11.00
C SER A 194 -9.48 -15.37 12.32
N LYS A 195 -8.76 -15.44 13.44
CA LYS A 195 -9.32 -15.26 14.79
C LYS A 195 -9.34 -13.80 15.24
N ASP A 196 -8.23 -13.08 15.04
CA ASP A 196 -8.10 -11.71 15.55
C ASP A 196 -8.82 -10.73 14.62
N LEU A 197 -8.60 -10.83 13.30
CA LEU A 197 -9.23 -9.94 12.32
C LEU A 197 -10.59 -10.43 11.80
N ARG A 198 -10.88 -11.73 11.93
CA ARG A 198 -12.16 -12.34 11.48
C ARG A 198 -12.49 -12.04 10.03
N ILE A 199 -11.47 -12.06 9.17
CA ILE A 199 -11.59 -11.87 7.72
C ILE A 199 -12.30 -13.06 7.06
N LYS A 200 -12.72 -12.89 5.80
CA LYS A 200 -13.26 -13.98 4.95
C LYS A 200 -12.26 -14.51 3.93
N GLY A 201 -11.16 -13.80 3.71
CA GLY A 201 -10.15 -14.25 2.76
C GLY A 201 -8.94 -13.35 2.63
N VAL A 202 -7.94 -13.89 1.96
CA VAL A 202 -6.64 -13.27 1.71
C VAL A 202 -6.37 -13.14 0.22
N VAL A 203 -5.66 -12.09 -0.16
CA VAL A 203 -5.10 -11.88 -1.49
C VAL A 203 -3.62 -11.63 -1.34
N ALA A 204 -2.81 -12.36 -2.09
CA ALA A 204 -1.35 -12.23 -2.08
C ALA A 204 -0.78 -12.38 -3.49
N GLY A 205 0.41 -11.83 -3.72
CA GLY A 205 1.15 -12.08 -4.96
C GLY A 205 1.72 -13.50 -5.00
N GLU A 206 1.97 -14.03 -6.20
CA GLU A 206 2.57 -15.35 -6.41
C GLU A 206 3.95 -15.53 -5.74
N ASN A 207 4.69 -14.43 -5.57
CA ASN A 207 6.00 -14.39 -4.91
C ASN A 207 5.92 -14.07 -3.41
N TYR A 208 4.72 -14.11 -2.81
CA TYR A 208 4.53 -13.76 -1.40
C TYR A 208 5.20 -14.78 -0.48
N ARG A 209 5.91 -14.26 0.53
CA ARG A 209 6.57 -15.05 1.57
C ARG A 209 6.17 -14.51 2.94
N PHE A 210 5.93 -15.40 3.89
CA PHE A 210 5.45 -15.06 5.23
C PHE A 210 5.87 -16.06 6.29
N GLY A 211 5.51 -15.78 7.54
CA GLY A 211 5.94 -16.55 8.70
C GLY A 211 7.41 -16.34 9.05
N TYR A 212 7.83 -16.98 10.13
CA TYR A 212 9.16 -16.84 10.70
C TYR A 212 10.23 -17.19 9.67
N LYS A 213 11.15 -16.24 9.45
CA LYS A 213 12.21 -16.32 8.43
C LYS A 213 11.68 -16.60 7.02
N ALA A 214 10.49 -16.08 6.70
CA ALA A 214 9.86 -16.24 5.39
C ALA A 214 9.68 -17.73 5.01
N SER A 215 9.44 -18.61 5.99
CA SER A 215 9.36 -20.05 5.77
C SER A 215 8.18 -20.47 4.90
N GLY A 216 7.07 -19.72 4.94
CA GLY A 216 5.89 -20.00 4.13
C GLY A 216 5.84 -19.25 2.81
N ASP A 217 5.11 -19.83 1.87
CA ASP A 217 4.91 -19.34 0.50
C ASP A 217 3.44 -19.28 0.09
N ALA A 218 3.18 -18.81 -1.13
CA ALA A 218 1.82 -18.70 -1.64
C ALA A 218 1.03 -20.03 -1.63
N ALA A 219 1.69 -21.18 -1.83
CA ALA A 219 1.02 -22.48 -1.81
C ALA A 219 0.67 -22.90 -0.38
N GLU A 220 1.58 -22.70 0.57
CA GLU A 220 1.31 -22.94 1.99
C GLU A 220 0.22 -22.00 2.52
N LEU A 221 0.19 -20.74 2.07
CA LEU A 221 -0.86 -19.78 2.41
C LEU A 221 -2.25 -20.29 2.00
N VAL A 222 -2.39 -20.80 0.77
CA VAL A 222 -3.66 -21.35 0.28
C VAL A 222 -4.11 -22.53 1.16
N LYS A 223 -3.21 -23.48 1.42
CA LYS A 223 -3.51 -24.64 2.26
C LYS A 223 -3.95 -24.24 3.66
N LEU A 224 -3.21 -23.35 4.32
CA LEU A 224 -3.54 -22.89 5.66
C LEU A 224 -4.85 -22.10 5.69
N CYS A 225 -5.11 -21.26 4.68
CA CYS A 225 -6.38 -20.55 4.57
C CYS A 225 -7.57 -21.52 4.49
N GLU A 226 -7.47 -22.58 3.69
CA GLU A 226 -8.49 -23.62 3.60
C GLU A 226 -8.76 -24.27 4.97
N GLU A 227 -7.70 -24.64 5.70
CA GLU A 227 -7.81 -25.22 7.05
C GLU A 227 -8.51 -24.28 8.07
N PHE A 228 -8.36 -22.96 7.90
CA PHE A 228 -8.99 -21.94 8.77
C PHE A 228 -10.30 -21.37 8.20
N GLY A 229 -10.86 -21.96 7.14
CA GLY A 229 -12.13 -21.53 6.53
C GLY A 229 -12.06 -20.19 5.80
N LEU A 230 -10.87 -19.80 5.33
CA LEU A 230 -10.62 -18.57 4.58
C LEU A 230 -10.48 -18.85 3.08
N SER A 231 -10.99 -17.95 2.25
CA SER A 231 -10.65 -17.94 0.82
C SER A 231 -9.25 -17.39 0.58
N ALA A 232 -8.51 -17.93 -0.40
CA ALA A 232 -7.18 -17.43 -0.76
C ALA A 232 -7.08 -17.20 -2.26
N PHE A 233 -6.62 -16.01 -2.65
CA PHE A 233 -6.44 -15.63 -4.05
C PHE A 233 -4.98 -15.26 -4.31
N ILE A 234 -4.31 -16.04 -5.15
CA ILE A 234 -2.93 -15.77 -5.57
C ILE A 234 -2.96 -15.02 -6.91
N VAL A 235 -2.44 -13.80 -6.90
CA VAL A 235 -2.43 -12.89 -8.05
C VAL A 235 -1.05 -12.93 -8.72
N ARG A 236 -1.05 -13.04 -10.04
CA ARG A 236 0.18 -12.96 -10.85
C ARG A 236 0.80 -11.58 -10.76
N SER A 237 2.12 -11.53 -10.81
CA SER A 237 2.84 -10.27 -10.74
C SER A 237 2.54 -9.41 -11.97
N VAL A 238 2.25 -8.14 -11.76
CA VAL A 238 2.12 -7.17 -12.86
C VAL A 238 3.49 -6.97 -13.47
N MET A 239 3.62 -7.27 -14.76
CA MET A 239 4.89 -7.10 -15.47
C MET A 239 5.05 -5.66 -15.93
N ASP A 240 6.29 -5.19 -15.86
CA ASP A 240 6.65 -3.92 -16.47
C ASP A 240 6.53 -4.04 -17.99
N THR A 241 5.80 -3.10 -18.57
CA THR A 241 5.54 -3.05 -20.02
C THR A 241 6.46 -2.07 -20.73
N ALA A 242 7.25 -1.30 -19.98
CA ALA A 242 8.24 -0.39 -20.52
C ALA A 242 9.30 -1.20 -21.28
N LYS A 243 9.22 -1.19 -22.61
CA LYS A 243 10.30 -1.65 -23.50
C LYS A 243 11.47 -0.67 -23.51
N ARG A 244 11.79 -0.06 -22.36
CA ARG A 244 12.97 0.79 -22.20
C ARG A 244 14.16 -0.14 -22.04
N SER A 245 14.76 -0.51 -23.18
CA SER A 245 16.14 -0.98 -23.16
C SER A 245 16.98 0.22 -22.74
N HIS A 246 17.23 0.36 -21.44
CA HIS A 246 18.21 1.33 -20.97
C HIS A 246 19.58 0.89 -21.53
N ASN A 247 19.98 1.43 -22.68
CA ASN A 247 21.33 1.38 -23.28
C ASN A 247 22.25 0.22 -22.80
N GLY A 248 21.88 -1.03 -23.08
CA GLY A 248 22.71 -2.20 -22.77
C GLY A 248 22.86 -2.53 -21.27
N VAL A 249 22.32 -1.71 -20.39
CA VAL A 249 22.11 -2.02 -18.98
C VAL A 249 20.66 -2.49 -18.89
N ALA A 250 20.43 -3.74 -19.30
CA ALA A 250 19.37 -4.53 -18.68
C ALA A 250 19.71 -4.53 -17.18
N ALA A 251 19.26 -3.48 -16.48
CA ALA A 251 19.66 -3.18 -15.14
C ALA A 251 19.27 -4.40 -14.32
N THR A 252 20.31 -5.11 -13.91
CA THR A 252 20.33 -6.24 -13.01
C THR A 252 19.82 -5.74 -11.66
N ILE A 253 18.55 -5.35 -11.58
CA ILE A 253 17.83 -5.02 -10.35
C ILE A 253 17.53 -6.37 -9.71
N ASN A 254 18.58 -7.00 -9.18
CA ASN A 254 18.64 -8.40 -8.77
C ASN A 254 18.29 -9.38 -9.92
N SER A 255 19.10 -10.42 -10.10
CA SER A 255 18.79 -11.51 -11.04
C SER A 255 17.45 -12.24 -10.77
N SER A 256 16.76 -11.88 -9.69
CA SER A 256 15.46 -12.41 -9.26
C SER A 256 14.25 -11.59 -9.70
N ASP A 257 14.39 -10.31 -10.06
CA ASP A 257 13.24 -9.48 -10.44
C ASP A 257 12.93 -9.74 -11.93
N LYS A 258 12.04 -10.71 -12.19
CA LYS A 258 11.65 -11.21 -13.52
C LYS A 258 10.89 -10.19 -14.38
N GLY A 259 11.23 -8.91 -14.28
CA GLY A 259 10.55 -7.80 -14.95
C GLY A 259 9.23 -7.39 -14.31
N GLN A 260 8.89 -7.86 -13.11
CA GLN A 260 7.67 -7.42 -12.40
C GLN A 260 7.80 -5.99 -11.86
N VAL A 261 6.69 -5.27 -11.78
CA VAL A 261 6.61 -3.98 -11.08
C VAL A 261 6.81 -4.19 -9.58
N SER A 262 7.81 -3.49 -9.02
CA SER A 262 8.20 -3.64 -7.62
C SER A 262 8.56 -2.29 -6.98
N SER A 263 8.47 -2.19 -5.65
CA SER A 263 8.92 -0.99 -4.92
C SER A 263 10.42 -0.73 -5.12
N SER A 264 11.22 -1.78 -5.36
CA SER A 264 12.65 -1.66 -5.70
C SER A 264 12.86 -0.92 -7.03
N ARG A 265 12.06 -1.25 -8.06
CA ARG A 265 12.11 -0.55 -9.35
C ARG A 265 11.68 0.90 -9.23
N VAL A 266 10.63 1.19 -8.45
CA VAL A 266 10.20 2.59 -8.21
C VAL A 266 11.31 3.40 -7.54
N ARG A 267 11.98 2.84 -6.53
CA ARG A 267 13.12 3.50 -5.87
C ARG A 267 14.28 3.73 -6.84
N HIS A 268 14.56 2.77 -7.72
CA HIS A 268 15.60 2.92 -8.73
C HIS A 268 15.26 4.03 -9.72
N ALA A 269 14.03 4.05 -10.24
CA ALA A 269 13.55 5.08 -11.16
C ALA A 269 13.59 6.48 -10.53
N LEU A 270 13.18 6.61 -9.25
CA LEU A 270 13.33 7.85 -8.48
C LEU A 270 14.82 8.26 -8.34
N ALA A 271 15.70 7.30 -8.03
CA ALA A 271 17.13 7.57 -7.83
C ALA A 271 17.87 8.05 -9.09
N ILE A 272 17.31 7.80 -10.29
CA ILE A 272 17.83 8.32 -11.56
C ILE A 272 16.99 9.49 -12.12
N GLY A 273 15.91 9.88 -11.45
CA GLY A 273 15.05 10.99 -11.86
C GLY A 273 14.13 10.71 -13.07
N ASP A 274 13.93 9.44 -13.47
CA ASP A 274 13.04 9.09 -14.59
C ASP A 274 11.56 9.13 -14.14
N MET A 275 10.99 10.33 -14.09
CA MET A 275 9.65 10.57 -13.56
C MET A 275 8.53 10.03 -14.43
N GLU A 276 8.76 9.87 -15.72
CA GLU A 276 7.83 9.22 -16.62
C GLU A 276 7.72 7.74 -16.25
N TYR A 277 8.85 7.06 -16.11
CA TYR A 277 8.89 5.66 -15.72
C TYR A 277 8.39 5.43 -14.28
N VAL A 278 8.70 6.34 -13.34
CA VAL A 278 8.07 6.32 -12.00
C VAL A 278 6.55 6.36 -12.13
N SER A 279 6.01 7.23 -12.97
CA SER A 279 4.57 7.38 -13.16
C SER A 279 3.92 6.14 -13.80
N GLU A 280 4.61 5.49 -14.75
CA GLU A 280 4.20 4.21 -15.34
C GLU A 280 4.10 3.11 -14.26
N LEU A 281 5.17 2.92 -13.46
CA LEU A 281 5.20 1.91 -12.39
C LEU A 281 4.15 2.16 -11.30
N LEU A 282 3.95 3.42 -10.93
CA LEU A 282 2.97 3.82 -9.92
C LEU A 282 1.53 3.83 -10.45
N GLY A 283 1.35 4.02 -11.76
CA GLY A 283 0.06 4.28 -12.41
C GLY A 283 -0.56 5.60 -11.96
N ARG A 284 0.27 6.58 -11.57
CA ARG A 284 -0.06 7.95 -11.14
C ARG A 284 1.22 8.78 -11.06
N LYS A 285 1.11 10.11 -11.10
CA LYS A 285 2.24 11.01 -10.79
C LYS A 285 2.79 10.74 -9.38
N HIS A 286 4.11 10.79 -9.23
CA HIS A 286 4.74 10.78 -7.91
C HIS A 286 4.47 12.10 -7.20
N ARG A 287 4.05 12.04 -5.93
CA ARG A 287 3.85 13.23 -5.11
C ARG A 287 4.89 13.29 -4.01
N LEU A 288 5.78 14.28 -4.06
CA LEU A 288 6.67 14.61 -2.95
C LEU A 288 5.90 15.50 -1.97
N VAL A 289 5.87 15.14 -0.70
CA VAL A 289 5.24 15.91 0.36
C VAL A 289 6.32 16.57 1.22
N LEU A 290 6.17 17.87 1.42
CA LEU A 290 7.06 18.70 2.22
C LEU A 290 6.32 19.21 3.44
N MET A 291 6.95 19.16 4.61
CA MET A 291 6.47 19.85 5.80
C MET A 291 7.00 21.29 5.83
N VAL A 292 6.07 22.25 5.81
CA VAL A 292 6.43 23.66 5.94
C VAL A 292 6.73 23.96 7.41
N ASN A 293 7.90 24.53 7.66
CA ASN A 293 8.34 24.96 8.99
C ASN A 293 8.91 26.39 8.91
N GLN A 294 9.40 26.91 10.04
CA GLN A 294 9.96 28.27 10.13
C GLN A 294 11.19 28.51 9.25
N LYS A 295 11.83 27.46 8.72
CA LYS A 295 12.99 27.57 7.81
C LYS A 295 12.57 27.71 6.34
N CYS A 296 11.27 27.70 6.06
CA CYS A 296 10.73 27.99 4.74
C CYS A 296 10.98 29.46 4.42
N LEU A 297 11.72 29.73 3.34
CA LEU A 297 11.84 31.06 2.78
C LEU A 297 10.82 31.17 1.64
N HIS A 298 9.93 32.14 1.75
CA HIS A 298 8.92 32.39 0.73
C HIS A 298 9.03 33.84 0.25
N GLU A 299 9.34 33.99 -1.03
CA GLU A 299 9.42 35.29 -1.69
C GLU A 299 8.62 35.24 -2.99
N ARG A 300 7.47 35.92 -3.00
CA ARG A 300 6.59 36.07 -4.17
C ARG A 300 6.16 34.74 -4.80
N LYS A 301 6.92 34.25 -5.78
CA LYS A 301 6.67 33.03 -6.56
C LYS A 301 7.69 31.93 -6.27
N ARG A 302 8.57 32.13 -5.28
CA ARG A 302 9.68 31.24 -4.98
C ARG A 302 9.59 30.75 -3.54
N ILE A 303 9.59 29.43 -3.37
CA ILE A 303 9.61 28.76 -2.08
C ILE A 303 10.93 27.99 -1.98
N VAL A 304 11.67 28.19 -0.90
CA VAL A 304 12.91 27.45 -0.63
C VAL A 304 12.76 26.73 0.71
N LEU A 305 12.96 25.42 0.69
CA LEU A 305 12.87 24.55 1.86
C LEU A 305 14.13 23.68 1.95
N PRO A 306 14.62 23.36 3.16
CA PRO A 306 15.68 22.37 3.32
C PRO A 306 15.14 20.97 2.99
N ASN A 307 16.01 20.07 2.53
CA ASN A 307 15.62 18.68 2.21
C ASN A 307 15.09 17.90 3.42
N SER A 308 15.45 18.32 4.65
CA SER A 308 14.87 17.80 5.90
C SER A 308 13.35 18.00 6.03
N CYS A 309 12.73 18.83 5.19
CA CYS A 309 11.28 18.98 5.11
C CYS A 309 10.59 17.85 4.33
N MET A 310 11.33 17.03 3.56
CA MET A 310 10.74 15.96 2.75
C MET A 310 10.22 14.82 3.61
N LEU A 311 8.96 14.42 3.40
CA LEU A 311 8.30 13.34 4.15
C LEU A 311 8.34 12.00 3.44
N ASN A 312 8.79 11.97 2.18
CA ASN A 312 8.95 10.78 1.38
C ASN A 312 10.10 10.95 0.37
N MET A 313 10.45 9.87 -0.31
CA MET A 313 11.61 9.80 -1.20
C MET A 313 11.45 10.81 -2.36
N PRO A 314 12.35 11.80 -2.49
CA PRO A 314 12.38 12.68 -3.66
C PRO A 314 12.93 11.92 -4.88
N PRO A 315 12.72 12.43 -6.09
CA PRO A 315 13.52 11.99 -7.22
C PRO A 315 14.97 12.53 -7.09
N ALA A 316 15.84 12.12 -8.01
CA ALA A 316 17.24 12.55 -8.04
C ALA A 316 17.39 14.07 -8.05
N GLU A 317 18.55 14.56 -7.62
CA GLU A 317 18.91 15.97 -7.80
C GLU A 317 18.78 16.38 -9.27
N GLY A 318 18.25 17.57 -9.50
CA GLY A 318 18.00 18.04 -10.86
C GLY A 318 16.90 19.07 -10.96
N LEU A 319 16.66 19.47 -12.21
CA LEU A 319 15.65 20.42 -12.61
C LEU A 319 14.44 19.69 -13.20
N TYR A 320 13.26 19.96 -12.64
CA TYR A 320 11.99 19.39 -13.07
C TYR A 320 11.07 20.53 -13.52
N GLU A 321 10.84 20.61 -14.83
CA GLU A 321 10.10 21.71 -15.45
C GLU A 321 8.57 21.55 -15.40
N ASN A 322 8.10 20.31 -15.36
CA ASN A 322 6.68 19.98 -15.44
C ASN A 322 6.23 19.39 -14.11
N CYS A 323 5.91 20.29 -13.17
CA CYS A 323 5.42 19.92 -11.86
C CYS A 323 4.15 20.70 -11.53
N ASP A 324 3.32 20.12 -10.66
CA ASP A 324 2.15 20.79 -10.10
C ASP A 324 2.34 20.94 -8.59
N LEU A 325 2.32 22.18 -8.10
CA LEU A 325 2.28 22.50 -6.67
C LEU A 325 0.84 22.33 -6.19
N VAL A 326 0.66 21.52 -5.15
CA VAL A 326 -0.64 21.19 -4.56
C VAL A 326 -0.65 21.58 -3.08
N ASN A 327 -1.61 22.41 -2.67
CA ASN A 327 -1.82 22.72 -1.26
C ASN A 327 -3.28 23.08 -0.94
N GLY A 328 -3.97 22.30 -0.09
CA GLY A 328 -5.23 22.70 0.57
C GLY A 328 -6.40 23.11 -0.34
N GLY A 329 -6.27 22.98 -1.66
CA GLY A 329 -7.21 23.51 -2.67
C GLY A 329 -6.50 24.21 -3.84
N TYR A 330 -5.29 24.73 -3.62
CA TYR A 330 -4.42 25.23 -4.67
C TYR A 330 -3.83 24.07 -5.49
N ILE A 331 -3.91 24.18 -6.81
CA ILE A 331 -3.18 23.36 -7.78
C ILE A 331 -2.67 24.33 -8.84
N GLY A 332 -1.35 24.40 -9.03
CA GLY A 332 -0.78 25.30 -10.03
C GLY A 332 0.56 24.81 -10.56
N PRO A 333 0.89 25.14 -11.81
CA PRO A 333 2.13 24.71 -12.44
C PRO A 333 3.34 25.34 -11.75
N CYS A 334 4.38 24.55 -11.57
CA CYS A 334 5.63 24.99 -10.98
C CYS A 334 6.84 24.32 -11.65
N ARG A 335 8.00 24.94 -11.45
CA ARG A 335 9.32 24.34 -11.70
C ARG A 335 9.93 23.98 -10.35
N VAL A 336 10.62 22.86 -10.29
CA VAL A 336 11.26 22.39 -9.06
C VAL A 336 12.74 22.12 -9.30
N ILE A 337 13.59 22.64 -8.42
CA ILE A 337 15.03 22.37 -8.41
C ILE A 337 15.33 21.65 -7.10
N ILE A 338 15.86 20.44 -7.20
CA ILE A 338 16.31 19.64 -6.06
C ILE A 338 17.84 19.63 -6.06
N ASN A 339 18.42 20.19 -5.00
CA ASN A 339 19.86 20.18 -4.74
C ASN A 339 20.15 19.25 -3.56
N SER A 340 21.43 19.10 -3.21
CA SER A 340 21.92 18.32 -2.06
C SER A 340 21.23 18.65 -0.74
N ASP A 341 20.98 19.94 -0.48
CA ASP A 341 20.51 20.42 0.82
C ASP A 341 19.14 21.11 0.79
N THR A 342 18.69 21.50 -0.40
CA THR A 342 17.51 22.34 -0.58
C THR A 342 16.66 21.92 -1.75
N ILE A 343 15.35 22.18 -1.61
CA ILE A 343 14.38 22.14 -2.69
C ILE A 343 13.86 23.56 -2.91
N ILE A 344 13.86 23.98 -4.17
CA ILE A 344 13.38 25.28 -4.63
C ILE A 344 12.17 25.03 -5.52
N ILE A 345 11.05 25.68 -5.22
CA ILE A 345 9.81 25.62 -5.99
C ILE A 345 9.58 27.01 -6.57
N GLU A 346 9.45 27.09 -7.89
CA GLU A 346 9.13 28.31 -8.61
C GLU A 346 7.76 28.18 -9.26
N ILE A 347 6.80 28.94 -8.75
CA ILE A 347 5.40 28.94 -9.19
C ILE A 347 5.33 29.67 -10.54
N LYS A 348 4.76 29.02 -11.56
CA LYS A 348 4.63 29.58 -12.92
C LYS A 348 3.37 30.43 -13.10
N ASP A 349 2.47 30.43 -12.13
CA ASP A 349 1.19 31.14 -12.22
C ASP A 349 1.37 32.67 -12.21
N GLU A 350 0.63 33.36 -13.09
CA GLU A 350 0.65 34.82 -13.28
C GLU A 350 -0.48 35.51 -12.48
N ASN A 351 -1.47 34.76 -12.00
CA ASN A 351 -2.66 35.33 -11.40
C ASN A 351 -2.47 35.70 -9.92
N SER A 352 -2.49 37.01 -9.65
CA SER A 352 -2.41 37.66 -8.33
C SER A 352 -3.60 37.39 -7.37
N LEU A 353 -4.56 36.56 -7.79
CA LEU A 353 -5.79 36.24 -7.04
C LEU A 353 -5.76 34.83 -6.41
N SER A 354 -4.76 34.00 -6.71
CA SER A 354 -4.66 32.70 -6.03
C SER A 354 -4.25 32.90 -4.58
N PRO A 355 -4.91 32.26 -3.60
CA PRO A 355 -4.51 32.33 -2.20
C PRO A 355 -3.04 31.93 -2.06
N ASN A 356 -2.31 32.63 -1.19
CA ASN A 356 -0.91 32.34 -0.93
C ASN A 356 -0.78 30.85 -0.56
N PRO A 357 0.00 30.05 -1.29
CA PRO A 357 0.04 28.60 -1.11
C PRO A 357 0.67 28.18 0.22
N ILE A 358 0.98 29.10 1.13
CA ILE A 358 1.60 28.83 2.43
C ILE A 358 0.72 29.28 3.61
N GLU A 359 -0.31 30.10 3.38
CA GLU A 359 -0.96 30.84 4.47
C GLU A 359 -1.78 29.99 5.46
N GLU A 360 -2.21 28.78 5.10
CA GLU A 360 -3.12 27.99 5.95
C GLU A 360 -2.69 26.54 6.24
N VAL A 361 -1.68 25.99 5.54
CA VAL A 361 -1.39 24.55 5.60
C VAL A 361 0.08 24.27 5.89
N ARG A 362 0.32 23.33 6.81
CA ARG A 362 1.66 22.89 7.23
C ARG A 362 2.35 21.95 6.23
N GLN A 363 1.75 21.66 5.07
CA GLN A 363 2.25 20.68 4.11
C GLN A 363 2.07 21.17 2.67
N LEU A 364 3.08 20.95 1.83
CA LEU A 364 3.03 21.18 0.38
C LEU A 364 3.18 19.84 -0.33
N GLY A 365 2.41 19.62 -1.39
CA GLY A 365 2.59 18.52 -2.31
C GLY A 365 3.18 19.01 -3.64
N ILE A 366 4.11 18.26 -4.21
CA ILE A 366 4.62 18.49 -5.56
C ILE A 366 4.35 17.22 -6.35
N GLU A 367 3.53 17.30 -7.39
CA GLU A 367 3.34 16.21 -8.34
C GLU A 367 4.27 16.38 -9.53
N PHE A 368 5.07 15.35 -9.81
CA PHE A 368 6.02 15.34 -10.93
C PHE A 368 5.38 14.63 -12.12
N GLY A 369 5.42 15.26 -13.29
CA GLY A 369 4.96 14.65 -14.55
C GLY A 369 4.71 15.67 -15.64
#